data_AF-A0A7J7K9T7-F1
#
_entry.id   AF-A0A7J7K9T7-F1
#
_cell.length_a   1.000
_cell.length_b   1.000
_cell.length_c   1.000
_cell.angle_alpha   90.00
_cell.angle_beta   90.00
_cell.angle_gamma   90.00
#
_symmetry.space_group_name_H-M   'P 1'
#
loop_
_entity.id
_entity.type
_entity.pdbx_description
1 polymer ?
#
loop_
_entity_poly.entity_id
_entity_poly.type
_entity_poly.pdbx_seq_one_letter_code
_entity_poly.pdbx_strand_id
1 'polypeptide(L)'
;MNLGLFSTKTLVETAPDHPCEVRTQRLFNVEETLDAQGQKTWKQESTRTTTTIAKYAHYQASSFQESLAAETGKSKEQFQKSLAKSSAAPQPTQVKTVSTTSATQVKGGVSRDSDSDSSSSSSGGKKKSKMIKFGTNVDLSDRHKWKDQLVELHKLPKWLNVTWAGNGLSHLGHTVLGMNSVQLYMKIPGCRTPAHQENLNLCSVNFNIGPGDCEWFAIPDQYWGELYRLCQKNNVDYLSGAYWPLPEDLFKAKIPLYRFTQKPGDMVFISPGAPHWVQATGWCNNIAWNTAPLDVDVFKLAIERYEFNKLQSYKSIVPMVHLCWNLAKNVKLKDEALHSLIKYVCMKSLQHTGRIENLMSSKGKHIVWHGRQDEDAPHYCFSCELEVFNILFVREVEKQHVVYCIDCALKISPILDGFVILREHLTDSLSQTYDSYELQSESAVSEVVHSLLTFNPQPSTPQAVH
;
A
#
# COMPACT_ATOMS: atom_id res chain seq x y z
N MET A 1 6.55 -12.90 -16.63
CA MET A 1 6.43 -12.93 -15.16
C MET A 1 5.64 -14.17 -14.76
N ASN A 2 6.13 -14.98 -13.82
CA ASN A 2 5.45 -16.17 -13.30
C ASN A 2 4.48 -15.77 -12.16
N LEU A 3 3.23 -15.50 -12.54
CA LEU A 3 2.17 -15.12 -11.59
C LEU A 3 1.77 -16.26 -10.64
N GLY A 4 2.10 -17.51 -10.98
CA GLY A 4 1.80 -18.68 -10.14
C GLY A 4 2.41 -18.58 -8.74
N LEU A 5 3.52 -17.85 -8.58
CA LEU A 5 4.18 -17.60 -7.29
C LEU A 5 3.30 -16.82 -6.29
N PHE A 6 2.29 -16.11 -6.80
CA PHE A 6 1.32 -15.33 -6.02
C PHE A 6 -0.06 -16.02 -5.94
N SER A 7 -0.15 -17.27 -6.42
CA SER A 7 -1.37 -18.05 -6.30
C SER A 7 -1.65 -18.36 -4.83
N THR A 8 -2.93 -18.45 -4.48
CA THR A 8 -3.35 -18.80 -3.10
C THR A 8 -2.70 -20.09 -2.60
N LYS A 9 -2.51 -21.08 -3.48
CA LYS A 9 -1.81 -22.32 -3.15
C LYS A 9 -0.37 -22.04 -2.71
N THR A 10 0.42 -21.36 -3.55
CA THR A 10 1.83 -21.08 -3.25
C THR A 10 1.99 -20.20 -2.02
N LEU A 11 1.09 -19.24 -1.80
CA LEU A 11 1.11 -18.38 -0.61
C LEU A 11 0.89 -19.19 0.68
N VAL A 12 -0.03 -20.16 0.67
CA VAL A 12 -0.27 -21.07 1.81
C VAL A 12 0.92 -21.98 2.04
N GLU A 13 1.54 -22.50 0.97
CA GLU A 13 2.76 -23.34 1.08
C GLU A 13 3.95 -22.54 1.62
N THR A 14 4.04 -21.24 1.31
CA THR A 14 5.16 -20.38 1.72
C THR A 14 5.02 -19.92 3.18
N ALA A 15 3.85 -19.40 3.57
CA ALA A 15 3.67 -18.82 4.91
C ALA A 15 2.19 -18.90 5.36
N PRO A 16 1.71 -20.09 5.81
CA PRO A 16 0.30 -20.32 6.09
C PRO A 16 -0.24 -19.47 7.25
N ASP A 17 0.59 -19.23 8.27
CA ASP A 17 0.23 -18.46 9.47
C ASP A 17 0.46 -16.96 9.33
N HIS A 18 0.88 -16.49 8.16
CA HIS A 18 1.12 -15.07 7.94
C HIS A 18 -0.17 -14.25 8.15
N PRO A 19 -0.12 -13.11 8.86
CA PRO A 19 -1.30 -12.30 9.13
C PRO A 19 -1.99 -11.79 7.86
N CYS A 20 -3.31 -11.83 7.86
CA CYS A 20 -4.16 -11.26 6.81
C CYS A 20 -5.20 -10.35 7.46
N GLU A 21 -5.19 -9.06 7.13
CA GLU A 21 -6.32 -8.19 7.46
C GLU A 21 -7.54 -8.60 6.63
N VAL A 22 -8.72 -8.55 7.24
CA VAL A 22 -9.98 -8.88 6.59
C VAL A 22 -10.95 -7.72 6.70
N ARG A 23 -11.58 -7.38 5.57
CA ARG A 23 -12.72 -6.48 5.52
C ARG A 23 -13.99 -7.29 5.27
N THR A 24 -14.93 -7.21 6.20
CA THR A 24 -16.26 -7.82 6.06
C THR A 24 -17.21 -6.81 5.43
N GLN A 25 -17.78 -7.18 4.28
CA GLN A 25 -18.53 -6.28 3.39
C GLN A 25 -19.85 -6.91 2.98
N ARG A 26 -20.83 -6.09 2.58
CA ARG A 26 -22.04 -6.58 1.90
C ARG A 26 -21.75 -6.83 0.44
N LEU A 27 -22.22 -7.97 -0.08
CA LEU A 27 -22.15 -8.28 -1.50
C LEU A 27 -23.11 -7.39 -2.27
N PHE A 28 -22.57 -6.62 -3.21
CA PHE A 28 -23.31 -5.82 -4.16
C PHE A 28 -22.86 -6.10 -5.60
N ASN A 29 -23.78 -5.88 -6.53
CA ASN A 29 -23.40 -5.71 -7.93
C ASN A 29 -22.53 -4.47 -8.09
N VAL A 30 -21.69 -4.46 -9.12
CA VAL A 30 -20.72 -3.40 -9.40
C VAL A 30 -21.33 -1.99 -9.41
N GLU A 31 -22.59 -1.86 -9.86
CA GLU A 31 -23.26 -0.57 -10.09
C GLU A 31 -24.05 -0.04 -8.89
N GLU A 32 -24.12 -0.81 -7.80
CA GLU A 32 -25.02 -0.51 -6.69
C GLU A 32 -24.30 -0.53 -5.34
N THR A 33 -24.71 0.37 -4.46
CA THR A 33 -24.41 0.34 -3.04
C THR A 33 -25.70 0.74 -2.34
N LEU A 34 -26.24 -0.15 -1.50
CA LEU A 34 -27.54 0.06 -0.86
C LEU A 34 -27.39 0.16 0.65
N ASP A 35 -28.18 1.03 1.28
CA ASP A 35 -28.28 1.12 2.74
C ASP A 35 -29.14 -0.02 3.32
N ALA A 36 -29.39 0.01 4.64
CA ALA A 36 -30.21 -0.98 5.32
C ALA A 36 -31.69 -0.97 4.88
N GLN A 37 -32.16 0.15 4.31
CA GLN A 37 -33.50 0.36 3.80
C GLN A 37 -33.63 -0.05 2.32
N GLY A 38 -32.51 -0.30 1.64
CA GLY A 38 -32.44 -0.66 0.23
C GLY A 38 -32.35 0.56 -0.70
N GLN A 39 -32.01 1.74 -0.19
CA GLN A 39 -31.80 2.95 -0.99
C GLN A 39 -30.33 3.10 -1.40
N LYS A 40 -30.08 3.69 -2.56
CA LYS A 40 -28.71 3.97 -3.02
C LYS A 40 -27.98 4.88 -2.04
N THR A 41 -26.75 4.54 -1.69
CA THR A 41 -25.93 5.30 -0.75
C THR A 41 -24.46 5.31 -1.17
N TRP A 42 -23.75 6.37 -0.81
CA TRP A 42 -22.30 6.45 -0.98
C TRP A 42 -21.54 5.68 0.11
N LYS A 43 -22.15 5.51 1.30
CA LYS A 43 -21.49 4.90 2.44
C LYS A 43 -21.31 3.39 2.22
N GLN A 44 -20.09 2.91 2.39
CA GLN A 44 -19.77 1.49 2.29
C GLN A 44 -19.48 0.89 3.66
N GLU A 45 -20.22 -0.14 4.04
CA GLU A 45 -19.91 -0.94 5.23
C GLU A 45 -18.68 -1.83 4.96
N SER A 46 -17.65 -1.70 5.80
CA SER A 46 -16.38 -2.41 5.65
C SER A 46 -15.69 -2.60 7.01
N THR A 47 -16.10 -3.64 7.75
CA THR A 47 -15.62 -3.88 9.12
C THR A 47 -14.30 -4.64 9.12
N ARG A 48 -13.32 -4.14 9.89
CA ARG A 48 -11.97 -4.71 9.99
C ARG A 48 -11.90 -5.86 11.01
N THR A 49 -11.29 -6.97 10.62
CA THR A 49 -10.86 -8.07 11.48
C THR A 49 -9.51 -8.61 11.00
N THR A 50 -8.94 -9.61 11.67
CA THR A 50 -7.68 -10.26 11.26
C THR A 50 -7.82 -11.77 11.21
N THR A 51 -7.04 -12.41 10.35
CA THR A 51 -6.94 -13.87 10.19
C THR A 51 -5.54 -14.26 9.70
N THR A 52 -5.36 -15.49 9.21
CA THR A 52 -4.12 -15.94 8.56
C THR A 52 -4.34 -16.28 7.09
N ILE A 53 -3.28 -16.29 6.28
CA ILE A 53 -3.35 -16.68 4.86
C ILE A 53 -4.04 -18.04 4.68
N ALA A 54 -3.70 -19.05 5.47
CA ALA A 54 -4.31 -20.38 5.37
C ALA A 54 -5.81 -20.36 5.66
N LYS A 55 -6.25 -19.68 6.73
CA LYS A 55 -7.67 -19.56 7.07
C LYS A 55 -8.45 -18.81 5.99
N TYR A 56 -7.88 -17.73 5.44
CA TYR A 56 -8.52 -17.00 4.36
C TYR A 56 -8.55 -17.81 3.04
N ALA A 57 -7.48 -18.54 2.73
CA ALA A 57 -7.42 -19.43 1.56
C ALA A 57 -8.51 -20.50 1.61
N HIS A 58 -8.74 -21.11 2.77
CA HIS A 58 -9.85 -22.04 2.97
C HIS A 58 -11.21 -21.38 2.72
N TYR A 59 -11.41 -20.16 3.19
CA TYR A 59 -12.63 -19.40 2.92
C TYR A 59 -12.80 -19.10 1.43
N GLN A 60 -11.75 -18.60 0.76
CA GLN A 60 -11.76 -18.29 -0.67
C GLN A 60 -12.11 -19.53 -1.52
N ALA A 61 -11.47 -20.67 -1.23
CA ALA A 61 -11.73 -21.94 -1.91
C ALA A 61 -13.14 -22.48 -1.64
N SER A 62 -13.61 -22.40 -0.38
CA SER A 62 -14.97 -22.84 0.00
C SER A 62 -16.03 -21.99 -0.70
N SER A 63 -15.83 -20.67 -0.77
CA SER A 63 -16.72 -19.77 -1.50
C SER A 63 -16.80 -20.09 -2.99
N PHE A 64 -15.70 -20.51 -3.60
CA PHE A 64 -15.68 -20.93 -5.00
C PHE A 64 -16.47 -22.23 -5.22
N GLN A 65 -16.24 -23.23 -4.37
CA GLN A 65 -16.99 -24.50 -4.41
C GLN A 65 -18.49 -24.30 -4.19
N GLU A 66 -18.88 -23.41 -3.28
CA GLU A 66 -20.27 -23.04 -3.05
C GLU A 66 -20.94 -22.43 -4.28
N SER A 67 -20.24 -21.55 -5.00
CA SER A 67 -20.77 -20.95 -6.23
C SER A 67 -20.96 -21.99 -7.32
N LEU A 68 -19.97 -22.87 -7.52
CA LEU A 68 -20.07 -23.96 -8.51
C LEU A 68 -21.21 -24.93 -8.18
N ALA A 69 -21.42 -25.25 -6.90
CA ALA A 69 -22.52 -26.09 -6.46
C ALA A 69 -23.88 -25.43 -6.74
N ALA A 70 -23.99 -24.12 -6.50
CA ALA A 70 -25.21 -23.36 -6.78
C ALA A 70 -25.52 -23.27 -8.29
N GLU A 71 -24.51 -23.11 -9.14
CA GLU A 71 -24.67 -23.09 -10.60
C GLU A 71 -25.04 -24.46 -11.18
N THR A 72 -24.49 -25.54 -10.62
CA THR A 72 -24.73 -26.91 -11.10
C THR A 72 -25.96 -27.60 -10.46
N GLY A 73 -26.60 -26.97 -9.48
CA GLY A 73 -27.75 -27.52 -8.75
C GLY A 73 -27.43 -28.75 -7.88
N LYS A 74 -26.15 -29.04 -7.61
CA LYS A 74 -25.69 -30.21 -6.83
C LYS A 74 -25.37 -29.82 -5.38
N SER A 75 -25.59 -30.74 -4.43
CA SER A 75 -25.18 -30.51 -3.03
C SER A 75 -23.65 -30.48 -2.89
N LYS A 76 -23.12 -29.77 -1.87
CA LYS A 76 -21.68 -29.69 -1.55
C LYS A 76 -21.00 -31.07 -1.56
N GLU A 77 -21.64 -32.09 -0.98
CA GLU A 77 -21.13 -33.46 -0.91
C GLU A 77 -21.12 -34.19 -2.26
N GLN A 78 -22.12 -33.97 -3.10
CA GLN A 78 -22.19 -34.56 -4.45
C GLN A 78 -21.09 -34.00 -5.36
N PHE A 79 -20.76 -32.71 -5.21
CA PHE A 79 -19.70 -32.09 -5.99
C PHE A 79 -18.30 -32.47 -5.52
N GLN A 80 -18.04 -32.55 -4.20
CA GLN A 80 -16.76 -33.06 -3.68
C GLN A 80 -16.47 -34.50 -4.15
N LYS A 81 -17.49 -35.37 -4.18
CA LYS A 81 -17.37 -36.72 -4.77
C LYS A 81 -17.14 -36.70 -6.29
N SER A 82 -17.59 -35.67 -7.00
CA SER A 82 -17.39 -35.51 -8.45
C SER A 82 -15.96 -35.03 -8.78
N LEU A 83 -15.43 -34.05 -8.03
CA LEU A 83 -14.06 -33.54 -8.18
C LEU A 83 -12.99 -34.57 -7.78
N ALA A 84 -13.27 -35.39 -6.75
CA ALA A 84 -12.42 -36.51 -6.36
C ALA A 84 -12.41 -37.64 -7.41
N LYS A 85 -13.49 -37.78 -8.19
CA LYS A 85 -13.57 -38.75 -9.30
C LYS A 85 -12.89 -38.25 -10.58
N SER A 86 -12.86 -36.94 -10.83
CA SER A 86 -12.22 -36.36 -12.03
C SER A 86 -10.69 -36.18 -11.89
N SER A 87 -10.15 -36.30 -10.67
CA SER A 87 -8.71 -36.23 -10.39
C SER A 87 -8.03 -37.61 -10.26
N ALA A 88 -8.77 -38.71 -10.47
CA ALA A 88 -8.22 -40.06 -10.46
C ALA A 88 -7.76 -40.48 -11.87
N ALA A 89 -6.44 -40.48 -12.11
CA ALA A 89 -5.82 -41.20 -13.21
C ALA A 89 -6.05 -42.73 -13.04
N PRO A 90 -6.07 -43.52 -14.13
CA PRO A 90 -6.51 -44.92 -14.08
C PRO A 90 -5.54 -45.79 -13.29
N GLN A 91 -6.08 -46.62 -12.38
CA GLN A 91 -5.34 -47.61 -11.60
C GLN A 91 -4.84 -48.78 -12.47
N PRO A 92 -3.70 -49.42 -12.13
CA PRO A 92 -3.47 -50.80 -12.48
C PRO A 92 -4.08 -51.76 -11.44
N THR A 93 -4.55 -52.88 -11.97
CA THR A 93 -5.34 -53.96 -11.37
C THR A 93 -4.57 -54.94 -10.44
N GLN A 94 -5.39 -55.64 -9.62
CA GLN A 94 -5.17 -56.92 -8.88
C GLN A 94 -4.47 -56.79 -7.49
N VAL A 95 -4.78 -57.53 -6.40
CA VAL A 95 -5.36 -58.87 -6.15
C VAL A 95 -6.12 -58.87 -4.79
N LYS A 96 -7.11 -59.77 -4.62
CA LYS A 96 -7.81 -60.09 -3.36
C LYS A 96 -6.93 -60.85 -2.36
N THR A 97 -6.96 -60.48 -1.07
CA THR A 97 -6.79 -61.45 0.03
C THR A 97 -7.65 -61.07 1.24
N VAL A 98 -8.30 -62.07 1.81
CA VAL A 98 -9.17 -62.03 2.99
C VAL A 98 -8.35 -62.41 4.22
N SER A 99 -8.49 -61.69 5.34
CA SER A 99 -8.32 -62.25 6.69
C SER A 99 -8.87 -61.33 7.78
N THR A 100 -9.78 -61.91 8.57
CA THR A 100 -10.34 -61.51 9.86
C THR A 100 -9.31 -61.42 11.00
N THR A 101 -9.46 -60.44 11.92
CA THR A 101 -9.59 -60.66 13.39
C THR A 101 -9.77 -59.34 14.19
N SER A 102 -10.86 -59.31 14.97
CA SER A 102 -11.04 -58.92 16.39
C SER A 102 -10.18 -57.84 17.09
N ALA A 103 -10.91 -56.87 17.70
CA ALA A 103 -10.94 -56.52 19.14
C ALA A 103 -10.38 -55.16 19.65
N THR A 104 -11.31 -54.45 20.30
CA THR A 104 -11.22 -53.64 21.55
C THR A 104 -10.94 -52.13 21.52
N GLN A 105 -11.84 -51.44 22.23
CA GLN A 105 -11.97 -50.03 22.59
C GLN A 105 -10.78 -49.46 23.38
N VAL A 106 -10.52 -48.15 23.23
CA VAL A 106 -10.34 -47.20 24.35
C VAL A 106 -10.86 -45.81 23.96
N LYS A 107 -11.63 -45.20 24.86
CA LYS A 107 -12.20 -43.84 24.82
C LYS A 107 -11.16 -42.75 25.12
N GLY A 108 -11.33 -41.57 24.53
CA GLY A 108 -10.71 -40.32 24.98
C GLY A 108 -11.31 -39.14 24.21
N GLY A 109 -12.28 -38.47 24.81
CA GLY A 109 -12.99 -37.35 24.20
C GLY A 109 -12.29 -36.01 24.40
N VAL A 110 -12.38 -35.13 23.41
CA VAL A 110 -12.30 -33.67 23.56
C VAL A 110 -13.25 -33.04 22.54
N SER A 111 -13.98 -32.04 23.02
CA SER A 111 -15.10 -31.28 22.47
C SER A 111 -14.93 -30.73 21.05
N ARG A 112 -15.96 -30.95 20.22
CA ARG A 112 -16.20 -30.25 18.95
C ARG A 112 -17.39 -29.32 19.13
N ASP A 113 -17.15 -28.01 19.14
CA ASP A 113 -18.23 -27.03 18.97
C ASP A 113 -18.62 -27.01 17.49
N SER A 114 -19.82 -27.49 17.22
CA SER A 114 -20.45 -27.55 15.90
C SER A 114 -21.68 -26.66 15.93
N ASP A 115 -21.58 -25.46 15.35
CA ASP A 115 -22.76 -24.64 15.05
C ASP A 115 -23.35 -25.08 13.72
N SER A 116 -24.31 -26.01 13.81
CA SER A 116 -25.23 -26.38 12.74
C SER A 116 -26.43 -25.44 12.79
N ASP A 117 -26.59 -24.59 11.79
CA ASP A 117 -27.87 -23.95 11.48
C ASP A 117 -28.50 -24.61 10.25
N SER A 118 -29.63 -25.26 10.46
CA SER A 118 -30.50 -25.80 9.41
C SER A 118 -31.95 -25.34 9.63
N SER A 119 -32.67 -25.21 8.51
CA SER A 119 -34.08 -24.83 8.29
C SER A 119 -34.30 -23.31 8.10
N SER A 120 -35.14 -22.83 7.18
CA SER A 120 -36.33 -23.43 6.55
C SER A 120 -36.70 -22.69 5.25
N SER A 121 -37.44 -23.38 4.38
CA SER A 121 -38.10 -22.83 3.19
C SER A 121 -39.49 -22.27 3.53
N SER A 122 -39.76 -21.00 3.20
CA SER A 122 -40.94 -20.50 2.43
C SER A 122 -41.34 -19.06 2.77
N SER A 123 -41.74 -18.33 1.72
CA SER A 123 -42.52 -17.08 1.66
C SER A 123 -41.88 -15.72 2.01
N GLY A 124 -41.76 -14.85 1.00
CA GLY A 124 -42.03 -13.40 1.11
C GLY A 124 -40.99 -12.45 1.73
N GLY A 125 -39.78 -12.89 2.08
CA GLY A 125 -38.78 -12.02 2.73
C GLY A 125 -37.81 -11.35 1.76
N LYS A 126 -37.59 -10.03 1.88
CA LYS A 126 -36.46 -9.30 1.26
C LYS A 126 -35.18 -10.14 1.38
N LYS A 127 -34.56 -10.55 0.27
CA LYS A 127 -33.28 -11.29 0.26
C LYS A 127 -32.28 -10.53 1.14
N LYS A 128 -31.92 -11.10 2.29
CA LYS A 128 -30.84 -10.55 3.12
C LYS A 128 -29.57 -10.51 2.27
N SER A 129 -28.94 -9.35 2.16
CA SER A 129 -27.67 -9.19 1.44
C SER A 129 -26.62 -10.13 2.04
N LYS A 130 -25.91 -10.88 1.18
CA LYS A 130 -24.88 -11.83 1.59
C LYS A 130 -23.66 -11.06 2.09
N MET A 131 -23.16 -11.39 3.28
CA MET A 131 -21.89 -10.86 3.76
C MET A 131 -20.73 -11.64 3.14
N ILE A 132 -19.68 -10.92 2.75
CA ILE A 132 -18.45 -11.45 2.18
C ILE A 132 -17.24 -10.95 2.97
N LYS A 133 -16.12 -11.67 2.87
CA LYS A 133 -14.85 -11.29 3.48
C LYS A 133 -13.84 -11.02 2.38
N PHE A 134 -13.07 -9.95 2.55
CA PHE A 134 -12.01 -9.51 1.65
C PHE A 134 -10.68 -9.52 2.42
N GLY A 135 -9.74 -10.38 2.00
CA GLY A 135 -8.38 -10.42 2.51
C GLY A 135 -7.55 -9.32 1.86
N THR A 136 -7.14 -8.34 2.65
CA THR A 136 -6.52 -7.10 2.16
C THR A 136 -5.22 -6.81 2.91
N ASN A 137 -4.34 -6.02 2.30
CA ASN A 137 -3.11 -5.50 2.93
C ASN A 137 -2.22 -6.61 3.53
N VAL A 138 -2.13 -7.77 2.86
CA VAL A 138 -1.21 -8.85 3.25
C VAL A 138 0.20 -8.41 2.89
N ASP A 139 1.10 -8.34 3.88
CA ASP A 139 2.43 -7.76 3.72
C ASP A 139 3.45 -8.74 3.14
N LEU A 140 4.03 -8.39 1.99
CA LEU A 140 5.10 -9.16 1.37
C LEU A 140 6.48 -8.50 1.53
N SER A 141 6.70 -7.65 2.55
CA SER A 141 7.97 -6.92 2.76
C SER A 141 9.17 -7.78 3.16
N ASP A 142 8.94 -8.92 3.82
CA ASP A 142 10.00 -9.82 4.30
C ASP A 142 10.71 -10.53 3.13
N ARG A 143 11.94 -10.08 2.83
CA ARG A 143 12.75 -10.56 1.70
C ARG A 143 13.23 -12.01 1.85
N HIS A 144 13.28 -12.54 3.07
CA HIS A 144 13.65 -13.93 3.29
C HIS A 144 12.45 -14.84 3.07
N LYS A 145 11.28 -14.44 3.59
CA LYS A 145 10.04 -15.19 3.46
C LYS A 145 9.48 -15.20 2.03
N TRP A 146 9.53 -14.06 1.35
CA TRP A 146 8.90 -13.86 0.03
C TRP A 146 9.94 -13.77 -1.10
N LYS A 147 11.10 -14.40 -0.92
CA LYS A 147 12.24 -14.27 -1.83
C LYS A 147 11.86 -14.53 -3.29
N ASP A 148 11.21 -15.65 -3.57
CA ASP A 148 10.90 -16.06 -4.94
C ASP A 148 9.88 -15.12 -5.59
N GLN A 149 8.86 -14.70 -4.83
CA GLN A 149 7.87 -13.71 -5.25
C GLN A 149 8.55 -12.36 -5.59
N LEU A 150 9.39 -11.84 -4.69
CA LEU A 150 10.00 -10.52 -4.86
C LEU A 150 11.07 -10.51 -5.95
N VAL A 151 11.85 -11.58 -6.11
CA VAL A 151 12.83 -11.72 -7.21
C VAL A 151 12.12 -11.74 -8.56
N GLU A 152 10.94 -12.36 -8.65
CA GLU A 152 10.17 -12.39 -9.89
C GLU A 152 9.77 -10.99 -10.37
N LEU A 153 9.49 -10.06 -9.44
CA LEU A 153 9.14 -8.68 -9.76
C LEU A 153 10.30 -7.87 -10.35
N HIS A 154 11.57 -8.26 -10.12
CA HIS A 154 12.72 -7.58 -10.75
C HIS A 154 12.78 -7.75 -12.27
N LYS A 155 11.96 -8.63 -12.85
CA LYS A 155 11.82 -8.77 -14.31
C LYS A 155 11.00 -7.64 -14.94
N LEU A 156 10.33 -6.81 -14.13
CA LEU A 156 9.60 -5.65 -14.62
C LEU A 156 10.58 -4.56 -15.12
N PRO A 157 10.12 -3.66 -16.01
CA PRO A 157 10.84 -2.43 -16.31
C PRO A 157 11.21 -1.68 -15.03
N LYS A 158 12.42 -1.11 -14.98
CA LYS A 158 12.96 -0.47 -13.75
C LYS A 158 11.98 0.52 -13.11
N TRP A 159 11.26 1.31 -13.91
CA TRP A 159 10.33 2.33 -13.41
C TRP A 159 9.09 1.76 -12.70
N LEU A 160 8.79 0.48 -12.90
CA LEU A 160 7.73 -0.26 -12.22
C LEU A 160 8.24 -1.05 -11.01
N ASN A 161 9.54 -1.21 -10.83
CA ASN A 161 10.08 -1.95 -9.68
C ASN A 161 9.75 -1.22 -8.38
N VAL A 162 9.48 -2.02 -7.34
CA VAL A 162 9.26 -1.55 -5.97
C VAL A 162 10.42 -0.66 -5.50
N THR A 163 11.66 -1.07 -5.80
CA THR A 163 12.87 -0.32 -5.48
C THR A 163 13.70 -0.05 -6.74
N TRP A 164 13.95 1.22 -7.05
CA TRP A 164 14.88 1.65 -8.09
C TRP A 164 15.34 3.10 -7.89
N ALA A 165 16.45 3.49 -8.52
CA ALA A 165 17.13 4.76 -8.24
C ALA A 165 16.29 6.04 -8.50
N GLY A 166 15.33 6.01 -9.43
CA GLY A 166 14.44 7.13 -9.71
C GLY A 166 13.02 6.98 -9.16
N ASN A 167 12.82 6.07 -8.19
CA ASN A 167 11.65 6.09 -7.33
C ASN A 167 12.02 6.83 -6.03
N GLY A 168 11.42 7.99 -5.78
CA GLY A 168 11.56 8.76 -4.54
C GLY A 168 11.35 7.91 -3.29
N LEU A 169 10.40 6.98 -3.30
CA LEU A 169 10.14 6.10 -2.15
C LEU A 169 11.32 5.17 -1.79
N SER A 170 12.24 4.92 -2.74
CA SER A 170 13.48 4.17 -2.49
C SER A 170 14.51 4.96 -1.69
N HIS A 171 14.33 6.29 -1.57
CA HIS A 171 15.21 7.18 -0.84
C HIS A 171 14.71 7.50 0.58
N LEU A 172 13.63 6.86 1.05
CA LEU A 172 13.08 7.10 2.39
C LEU A 172 13.97 6.59 3.53
N GLY A 173 14.81 5.59 3.27
CA GLY A 173 15.65 4.95 4.30
C GLY A 173 14.90 3.98 5.23
N HIS A 174 13.58 3.89 5.14
CA HIS A 174 12.76 2.97 5.94
C HIS A 174 11.58 2.41 5.12
N THR A 175 10.98 1.33 5.62
CA THR A 175 9.83 0.69 4.99
C THR A 175 8.52 1.40 5.34
N VAL A 176 7.75 1.76 4.33
CA VAL A 176 6.35 2.17 4.42
C VAL A 176 5.51 1.07 3.79
N LEU A 177 4.89 0.24 4.64
CA LEU A 177 4.22 -0.99 4.21
C LEU A 177 3.13 -0.69 3.15
N GLY A 178 3.21 -1.40 2.03
CA GLY A 178 2.30 -1.23 0.88
C GLY A 178 2.64 -0.10 -0.07
N MET A 179 3.59 0.77 0.28
CA MET A 179 4.06 1.81 -0.62
C MET A 179 5.39 1.40 -1.26
N ASN A 180 6.45 1.26 -0.44
CA ASN A 180 7.76 0.75 -0.90
C ASN A 180 7.99 -0.72 -0.53
N SER A 181 6.92 -1.41 -0.16
CA SER A 181 6.84 -2.87 -0.09
C SER A 181 5.58 -3.34 -0.81
N VAL A 182 5.58 -4.59 -1.25
CA VAL A 182 4.44 -5.18 -1.95
C VAL A 182 3.35 -5.55 -0.96
N GLN A 183 2.11 -5.19 -1.27
CA GLN A 183 0.91 -5.71 -0.61
C GLN A 183 0.15 -6.66 -1.53
N LEU A 184 -0.39 -7.72 -0.93
CA LEU A 184 -1.23 -8.71 -1.60
C LEU A 184 -2.69 -8.57 -1.12
N TYR A 185 -3.60 -8.80 -2.05
CA TYR A 185 -5.04 -8.83 -1.87
C TYR A 185 -5.56 -10.17 -2.34
N MET A 186 -6.36 -10.85 -1.51
CA MET A 186 -7.00 -12.12 -1.83
C MET A 186 -8.51 -11.92 -1.88
N LYS A 187 -9.13 -12.13 -3.05
CA LYS A 187 -10.49 -11.67 -3.33
C LYS A 187 -11.43 -12.80 -3.72
N ILE A 188 -12.70 -12.58 -3.42
CA ILE A 188 -13.85 -13.31 -3.99
C ILE A 188 -14.74 -12.29 -4.73
N PRO A 189 -15.71 -12.73 -5.55
CA PRO A 189 -16.63 -11.82 -6.22
C PRO A 189 -17.31 -10.87 -5.22
N GLY A 190 -17.28 -9.58 -5.54
CA GLY A 190 -17.85 -8.51 -4.71
C GLY A 190 -16.88 -7.83 -3.75
N CYS A 191 -15.67 -8.35 -3.54
CA CYS A 191 -14.68 -7.68 -2.69
C CYS A 191 -14.35 -6.29 -3.25
N ARG A 192 -14.52 -5.25 -2.43
CA ARG A 192 -14.32 -3.85 -2.81
C ARG A 192 -13.16 -3.20 -2.09
N THR A 193 -12.32 -2.50 -2.84
CA THR A 193 -11.51 -1.40 -2.31
C THR A 193 -12.30 -0.12 -2.56
N PRO A 194 -12.75 0.60 -1.51
CA PRO A 194 -13.54 1.83 -1.66
C PRO A 194 -12.74 2.93 -2.36
N ALA A 195 -13.44 4.00 -2.75
CA ALA A 195 -12.82 5.13 -3.43
C ALA A 195 -11.82 5.86 -2.54
N HIS A 196 -10.67 6.17 -3.13
CA HIS A 196 -9.58 6.88 -2.49
C HIS A 196 -8.65 7.49 -3.55
N GLN A 197 -7.82 8.43 -3.13
CA GLN A 197 -6.54 8.71 -3.78
C GLN A 197 -5.45 7.99 -3.01
N GLU A 198 -4.36 7.64 -3.69
CA GLU A 198 -3.17 7.08 -3.04
C GLU A 198 -2.60 8.05 -1.99
N ASN A 199 -1.86 7.49 -1.03
CA ASN A 199 -1.18 8.28 -0.01
C ASN A 199 -0.22 9.27 -0.68
N LEU A 200 -0.35 10.56 -0.31
CA LEU A 200 0.36 11.68 -0.94
C LEU A 200 0.21 11.74 -2.47
N ASN A 201 -0.93 11.32 -3.03
CA ASN A 201 -1.18 11.36 -4.47
C ASN A 201 -0.10 10.65 -5.30
N LEU A 202 0.66 9.72 -4.72
CA LEU A 202 1.70 9.00 -5.46
C LEU A 202 1.07 8.04 -6.47
N CYS A 203 1.88 7.55 -7.39
CA CYS A 203 1.42 6.58 -8.38
C CYS A 203 1.23 5.20 -7.73
N SER A 204 0.39 4.36 -8.35
CA SER A 204 0.15 2.98 -7.91
C SER A 204 0.36 2.01 -9.06
N VAL A 205 0.96 0.86 -8.77
CA VAL A 205 1.10 -0.27 -9.69
C VAL A 205 0.29 -1.42 -9.13
N ASN A 206 -0.60 -2.01 -9.94
CA ASN A 206 -1.40 -3.16 -9.55
C ASN A 206 -1.37 -4.26 -10.62
N PHE A 207 -1.10 -5.49 -10.21
CA PHE A 207 -1.23 -6.67 -11.08
C PHE A 207 -2.36 -7.56 -10.61
N ASN A 208 -3.21 -7.99 -11.54
CA ASN A 208 -4.18 -9.06 -11.28
C ASN A 208 -3.51 -10.41 -11.52
N ILE A 209 -3.44 -11.22 -10.46
CA ILE A 209 -2.89 -12.59 -10.51
C ILE A 209 -3.89 -13.55 -11.15
N GLY A 210 -5.19 -13.27 -11.04
CA GLY A 210 -6.28 -14.11 -11.50
C GLY A 210 -6.64 -15.24 -10.53
N PRO A 211 -7.49 -16.20 -10.98
CA PRO A 211 -8.01 -16.35 -12.34
C PRO A 211 -9.19 -15.43 -12.70
N GLY A 212 -9.84 -14.80 -11.72
CA GLY A 212 -10.95 -13.87 -11.94
C GLY A 212 -10.49 -12.46 -12.34
N ASP A 213 -11.44 -11.67 -12.85
CA ASP A 213 -11.21 -10.28 -13.24
C ASP A 213 -11.46 -9.30 -12.08
N CYS A 214 -10.99 -8.07 -12.26
CA CYS A 214 -11.35 -6.91 -11.43
C CYS A 214 -11.97 -5.82 -12.29
N GLU A 215 -13.02 -5.17 -11.81
CA GLU A 215 -13.57 -3.96 -12.41
C GLU A 215 -12.98 -2.73 -11.72
N TRP A 216 -12.45 -1.81 -12.51
CA TRP A 216 -11.83 -0.56 -12.08
C TRP A 216 -12.67 0.64 -12.46
N PHE A 217 -12.61 1.63 -11.59
CA PHE A 217 -13.20 2.94 -11.77
C PHE A 217 -12.17 4.00 -11.39
N ALA A 218 -12.02 5.02 -12.23
CA ALA A 218 -11.12 6.13 -11.95
C ALA A 218 -11.68 7.43 -12.51
N ILE A 219 -11.34 8.54 -11.85
CA ILE A 219 -11.58 9.90 -12.35
C ILE A 219 -10.24 10.63 -12.47
N PRO A 220 -10.10 11.60 -13.40
CA PRO A 220 -8.90 12.43 -13.46
C PRO A 220 -8.67 13.19 -12.15
N ASP A 221 -7.40 13.40 -11.80
CA ASP A 221 -6.99 14.07 -10.56
C ASP A 221 -7.66 15.45 -10.42
N GLN A 222 -7.77 16.22 -11.50
CA GLN A 222 -8.37 17.56 -11.50
C GLN A 222 -9.82 17.63 -10.96
N TYR A 223 -10.54 16.50 -10.87
CA TYR A 223 -11.90 16.42 -10.32
C TYR A 223 -11.95 15.95 -8.85
N TRP A 224 -10.80 15.77 -8.18
CA TRP A 224 -10.77 15.32 -6.78
C TRP A 224 -11.51 16.30 -5.85
N GLY A 225 -11.48 17.60 -6.16
CA GLY A 225 -12.20 18.63 -5.40
C GLY A 225 -13.72 18.52 -5.53
N GLU A 226 -14.24 18.20 -6.71
CA GLU A 226 -15.66 17.92 -6.92
C GLU A 226 -16.08 16.64 -6.22
N LEU A 227 -15.26 15.58 -6.29
CA LEU A 227 -15.49 14.34 -5.54
C LEU A 227 -15.49 14.59 -4.03
N TYR A 228 -14.57 15.41 -3.52
CA TYR A 228 -14.55 15.83 -2.11
C TYR A 228 -15.87 16.51 -1.70
N ARG A 229 -16.40 17.42 -2.52
CA ARG A 229 -17.71 18.06 -2.24
C ARG A 229 -18.87 17.07 -2.29
N LEU A 230 -18.82 16.07 -3.17
CA LEU A 230 -19.82 15.00 -3.20
C LEU A 230 -19.75 14.12 -1.94
N CYS A 231 -18.56 13.83 -1.42
CA CYS A 231 -18.38 13.13 -0.15
C CYS A 231 -19.02 13.92 1.01
N GLN A 232 -18.76 15.23 1.09
CA GLN A 232 -19.38 16.11 2.10
C GLN A 232 -20.91 16.10 1.98
N LYS A 233 -21.46 16.22 0.77
CA LYS A 233 -22.91 16.19 0.51
C LYS A 233 -23.55 14.87 0.96
N ASN A 234 -22.80 13.76 0.87
CA ASN A 234 -23.25 12.43 1.25
C ASN A 234 -22.83 12.03 2.68
N ASN A 235 -22.33 12.99 3.48
CA ASN A 235 -21.91 12.77 4.86
C ASN A 235 -20.91 11.60 5.03
N VAL A 236 -19.94 11.52 4.12
CA VAL A 236 -18.80 10.60 4.18
C VAL A 236 -17.50 11.40 4.17
N ASP A 237 -16.54 11.00 5.00
CA ASP A 237 -15.23 11.63 5.02
C ASP A 237 -14.42 11.22 3.79
N TYR A 238 -13.79 12.19 3.12
CA TYR A 238 -13.09 11.95 1.86
C TYR A 238 -11.76 11.19 2.03
N LEU A 239 -11.04 11.43 3.11
CA LEU A 239 -9.68 10.91 3.33
C LEU A 239 -9.67 9.57 4.08
N SER A 240 -10.63 9.38 4.99
CA SER A 240 -10.69 8.24 5.93
C SER A 240 -11.98 7.42 5.80
N GLY A 241 -13.01 7.96 5.14
CA GLY A 241 -14.28 7.27 4.97
C GLY A 241 -14.21 6.13 3.95
N ALA A 242 -15.01 5.09 4.17
CA ALA A 242 -15.27 4.07 3.15
C ALA A 242 -16.49 4.48 2.32
N TYR A 243 -16.26 4.89 1.07
CA TYR A 243 -17.32 5.31 0.16
C TYR A 243 -17.19 4.70 -1.24
N TRP A 244 -18.34 4.60 -1.92
CA TRP A 244 -18.46 4.07 -3.28
C TRP A 244 -19.27 5.05 -4.13
N PRO A 245 -18.61 5.86 -4.98
CA PRO A 245 -19.29 6.84 -5.82
C PRO A 245 -20.31 6.22 -6.77
N LEU A 246 -21.47 6.86 -6.89
CA LEU A 246 -22.54 6.43 -7.79
C LEU A 246 -22.34 7.04 -9.18
N PRO A 247 -22.29 6.25 -10.28
CA PRO A 247 -22.08 6.78 -11.64
C PRO A 247 -23.07 7.89 -12.04
N GLU A 248 -24.32 7.81 -11.60
CA GLU A 248 -25.35 8.82 -11.85
C GLU A 248 -25.01 10.18 -11.23
N ASP A 249 -24.41 10.18 -10.03
CA ASP A 249 -24.05 11.42 -9.33
C ASP A 249 -22.80 12.05 -9.96
N LEU A 250 -21.83 11.24 -10.39
CA LEU A 250 -20.68 11.70 -11.15
C LEU A 250 -21.11 12.31 -12.48
N PHE A 251 -22.03 11.66 -13.19
CA PHE A 251 -22.59 12.16 -14.44
C PHE A 251 -23.31 13.50 -14.25
N LYS A 252 -24.17 13.64 -13.22
CA LYS A 252 -24.83 14.92 -12.88
C LYS A 252 -23.82 16.01 -12.54
N ALA A 253 -22.73 15.65 -11.86
CA ALA A 253 -21.63 16.56 -11.53
C ALA A 253 -20.68 16.84 -12.71
N LYS A 254 -20.93 16.25 -13.90
CA LYS A 254 -20.09 16.35 -15.10
C LYS A 254 -18.65 15.87 -14.87
N ILE A 255 -18.47 14.89 -13.98
CA ILE A 255 -17.19 14.25 -13.72
C ILE A 255 -17.02 13.08 -14.69
N PRO A 256 -15.97 13.05 -15.53
CA PRO A 256 -15.71 11.91 -16.40
C PRO A 256 -15.30 10.69 -15.58
N LEU A 257 -15.81 9.53 -15.97
CA LEU A 257 -15.55 8.25 -15.31
C LEU A 257 -14.90 7.28 -16.31
N TYR A 258 -13.68 6.85 -15.99
CA TYR A 258 -13.06 5.70 -16.64
C TYR A 258 -13.57 4.44 -15.95
N ARG A 259 -14.05 3.49 -16.73
CA ARG A 259 -14.48 2.16 -16.26
C ARG A 259 -13.89 1.11 -17.18
N PHE A 260 -13.20 0.12 -16.61
CA PHE A 260 -12.59 -0.95 -17.40
C PHE A 260 -12.38 -2.23 -16.57
N THR A 261 -12.21 -3.35 -17.26
CA THR A 261 -11.93 -4.65 -16.66
C THR A 261 -10.43 -4.96 -16.74
N GLN A 262 -9.83 -5.33 -15.61
CA GLN A 262 -8.46 -5.83 -15.49
C GLN A 262 -8.49 -7.36 -15.45
N LYS A 263 -8.01 -8.02 -16.50
CA LYS A 263 -7.92 -9.49 -16.60
C LYS A 263 -6.67 -10.04 -15.91
N PRO A 264 -6.58 -11.36 -15.66
CA PRO A 264 -5.37 -11.98 -15.17
C PRO A 264 -4.15 -11.65 -16.03
N GLY A 265 -3.09 -11.17 -15.41
CA GLY A 265 -1.86 -10.73 -16.09
C GLY A 265 -1.84 -9.26 -16.48
N ASP A 266 -2.99 -8.58 -16.50
CA ASP A 266 -3.03 -7.15 -16.78
C ASP A 266 -2.44 -6.34 -15.61
N MET A 267 -1.67 -5.33 -15.98
CA MET A 267 -1.15 -4.32 -15.06
C MET A 267 -2.01 -3.05 -15.18
N VAL A 268 -2.42 -2.51 -14.04
CA VAL A 268 -3.00 -1.17 -13.93
C VAL A 268 -1.97 -0.23 -13.32
N PHE A 269 -1.73 0.88 -13.99
CA PHE A 269 -0.95 2.00 -13.47
C PHE A 269 -1.88 3.15 -13.15
N ILE A 270 -1.92 3.59 -11.90
CA ILE A 270 -2.69 4.75 -11.46
C ILE A 270 -1.76 5.97 -11.45
N SER A 271 -2.10 6.94 -12.29
CA SER A 271 -1.45 8.25 -12.37
C SER A 271 -1.51 9.00 -11.04
N PRO A 272 -0.57 9.92 -10.77
CA PRO A 272 -0.53 10.63 -9.51
C PRO A 272 -1.84 11.38 -9.26
N GLY A 273 -2.37 11.26 -8.05
CA GLY A 273 -3.57 11.94 -7.61
C GLY A 273 -4.88 11.47 -8.24
N ALA A 274 -4.93 10.43 -9.07
CA ALA A 274 -6.19 9.95 -9.63
C ALA A 274 -7.05 9.21 -8.57
N PRO A 275 -8.25 9.73 -8.21
CA PRO A 275 -9.17 9.00 -7.35
C PRO A 275 -9.73 7.77 -8.08
N HIS A 276 -9.74 6.63 -7.39
CA HIS A 276 -10.14 5.36 -7.99
C HIS A 276 -10.72 4.38 -6.96
N TRP A 277 -11.51 3.41 -7.44
CA TRP A 277 -12.09 2.32 -6.66
C TRP A 277 -12.19 1.04 -7.49
N VAL A 278 -12.26 -0.10 -6.81
CA VAL A 278 -12.10 -1.42 -7.45
C VAL A 278 -13.04 -2.44 -6.84
N GLN A 279 -13.65 -3.29 -7.68
CA GLN A 279 -14.41 -4.46 -7.25
C GLN A 279 -13.91 -5.73 -7.96
N ALA A 280 -13.68 -6.81 -7.23
CA ALA A 280 -13.46 -8.11 -7.84
C ALA A 280 -14.76 -8.63 -8.45
N THR A 281 -14.71 -9.07 -9.72
CA THR A 281 -15.84 -9.73 -10.38
C THR A 281 -15.72 -11.25 -10.31
N GLY A 282 -14.49 -11.78 -10.13
CA GLY A 282 -14.20 -13.19 -9.92
C GLY A 282 -13.39 -13.49 -8.65
N TRP A 283 -12.98 -14.75 -8.48
CA TRP A 283 -11.99 -15.13 -7.48
C TRP A 283 -10.60 -14.83 -8.03
N CYS A 284 -9.88 -13.92 -7.39
CA CYS A 284 -8.56 -13.51 -7.84
C CYS A 284 -7.69 -13.06 -6.67
N ASN A 285 -6.39 -12.99 -6.92
CA ASN A 285 -5.49 -12.23 -6.08
C ASN A 285 -4.98 -11.01 -6.86
N ASN A 286 -4.59 -9.96 -6.16
CA ASN A 286 -3.83 -8.86 -6.73
C ASN A 286 -2.59 -8.60 -5.89
N ILE A 287 -1.55 -8.05 -6.52
CA ILE A 287 -0.43 -7.42 -5.82
C ILE A 287 -0.38 -5.95 -6.20
N ALA A 288 -0.02 -5.09 -5.26
CA ALA A 288 0.17 -3.67 -5.52
C ALA A 288 1.27 -3.04 -4.65
N TRP A 289 1.79 -1.92 -5.13
CA TRP A 289 2.71 -1.03 -4.42
C TRP A 289 2.63 0.37 -5.04
N ASN A 290 3.21 1.36 -4.36
CA ASN A 290 3.32 2.71 -4.88
C ASN A 290 4.68 2.97 -5.51
N THR A 291 4.71 3.98 -6.38
CA THR A 291 5.96 4.53 -6.92
C THR A 291 5.86 6.04 -6.95
N ALA A 292 6.98 6.71 -6.66
CA ALA A 292 7.12 8.16 -6.77
C ALA A 292 8.20 8.44 -7.82
N PRO A 293 7.89 8.41 -9.14
CA PRO A 293 8.83 8.83 -10.15
C PRO A 293 9.42 10.21 -9.80
N LEU A 294 10.72 10.40 -10.01
CA LEU A 294 11.39 11.69 -9.85
C LEU A 294 10.96 12.64 -10.97
N ASP A 295 9.75 13.16 -10.83
CA ASP A 295 9.05 14.01 -11.77
C ASP A 295 8.38 15.17 -11.02
N VAL A 296 8.40 16.37 -11.61
CA VAL A 296 7.90 17.58 -10.97
C VAL A 296 6.41 17.52 -10.67
N ASP A 297 5.59 16.94 -11.55
CA ASP A 297 4.13 16.91 -11.36
C ASP A 297 3.75 15.94 -10.24
N VAL A 298 4.45 14.80 -10.14
CA VAL A 298 4.29 13.85 -9.04
C VAL A 298 4.61 14.51 -7.69
N PHE A 299 5.76 15.18 -7.59
CA PHE A 299 6.18 15.80 -6.32
C PHE A 299 5.34 17.02 -5.96
N LYS A 300 4.88 17.78 -6.95
CA LYS A 300 3.95 18.89 -6.72
C LYS A 300 2.66 18.39 -6.09
N LEU A 301 2.01 17.38 -6.67
CA LEU A 301 0.79 16.79 -6.12
C LEU A 301 1.02 16.15 -4.74
N ALA A 302 2.19 15.57 -4.50
CA ALA A 302 2.55 14.99 -3.21
C ALA A 302 2.71 16.04 -2.11
N ILE A 303 3.38 17.17 -2.41
CA ILE A 303 3.53 18.29 -1.48
C ILE A 303 2.17 18.96 -1.22
N GLU A 304 1.36 19.16 -2.26
CA GLU A 304 0.01 19.72 -2.10
C GLU A 304 -0.86 18.83 -1.20
N ARG A 305 -0.85 17.51 -1.40
CA ARG A 305 -1.56 16.57 -0.51
C ARG A 305 -0.97 16.58 0.90
N TYR A 306 0.34 16.65 1.04
CA TYR A 306 0.99 16.70 2.35
C TYR A 306 0.55 17.93 3.17
N GLU A 307 0.46 19.10 2.54
CA GLU A 307 -0.05 20.32 3.20
C GLU A 307 -1.57 20.26 3.45
N PHE A 308 -2.35 19.69 2.51
CA PHE A 308 -3.79 19.48 2.72
C PHE A 308 -4.06 18.53 3.89
N ASN A 309 -3.28 17.46 4.01
CA ASN A 309 -3.36 16.51 5.10
C ASN A 309 -3.12 17.19 6.46
N LYS A 310 -2.15 18.12 6.55
CA LYS A 310 -1.95 18.92 7.77
C LYS A 310 -3.20 19.71 8.14
N LEU A 311 -3.83 20.36 7.16
CA LEU A 311 -5.05 21.14 7.38
C LEU A 311 -6.21 20.26 7.86
N GLN A 312 -6.29 19.02 7.37
CA GLN A 312 -7.33 18.06 7.74
C GLN A 312 -6.99 17.23 8.98
N SER A 313 -5.86 17.48 9.66
CA SER A 313 -5.35 16.64 10.76
C SER A 313 -5.28 15.15 10.37
N TYR A 314 -4.85 14.88 9.15
CA TYR A 314 -4.69 13.54 8.59
C TYR A 314 -3.21 13.19 8.48
N LYS A 315 -2.82 11.99 8.93
CA LYS A 315 -1.43 11.55 8.89
C LYS A 315 -0.95 11.31 7.46
N SER A 316 0.09 12.02 7.06
CA SER A 316 0.88 11.67 5.88
C SER A 316 1.86 10.56 6.23
N ILE A 317 1.63 9.34 5.75
CA ILE A 317 2.49 8.18 6.09
C ILE A 317 3.88 8.25 5.47
N VAL A 318 4.04 9.02 4.39
CA VAL A 318 5.33 9.36 3.80
C VAL A 318 5.76 10.72 4.36
N PRO A 319 6.92 10.80 5.04
CA PRO A 319 7.43 12.05 5.62
C PRO A 319 8.07 12.92 4.52
N MET A 320 7.34 13.90 4.00
CA MET A 320 7.82 14.66 2.83
C MET A 320 9.05 15.51 3.11
N VAL A 321 9.20 16.05 4.32
CA VAL A 321 10.37 16.86 4.66
C VAL A 321 11.61 15.96 4.72
N HIS A 322 11.52 14.86 5.45
CA HIS A 322 12.56 13.82 5.50
C HIS A 322 12.93 13.30 4.10
N LEU A 323 11.94 12.98 3.28
CA LEU A 323 12.17 12.50 1.91
C LEU A 323 12.92 13.54 1.07
N CYS A 324 12.53 14.81 1.12
CA CYS A 324 13.19 15.87 0.35
C CYS A 324 14.65 16.07 0.76
N TRP A 325 14.96 15.99 2.07
CA TRP A 325 16.36 16.03 2.53
C TRP A 325 17.17 14.83 2.05
N ASN A 326 16.60 13.63 2.06
CA ASN A 326 17.28 12.45 1.53
C ASN A 326 17.50 12.55 0.02
N LEU A 327 16.55 13.09 -0.73
CA LEU A 327 16.73 13.34 -2.16
C LEU A 327 17.82 14.38 -2.41
N ALA A 328 17.84 15.47 -1.63
CA ALA A 328 18.89 16.49 -1.73
C ALA A 328 20.29 15.91 -1.44
N LYS A 329 20.39 14.95 -0.52
CA LYS A 329 21.64 14.26 -0.18
C LYS A 329 22.07 13.23 -1.24
N ASN A 330 21.12 12.47 -1.80
CA ASN A 330 21.43 11.23 -2.52
C ASN A 330 21.25 11.32 -4.04
N VAL A 331 20.54 12.34 -4.55
CA VAL A 331 20.10 12.38 -5.94
C VAL A 331 20.57 13.66 -6.63
N LYS A 332 21.23 13.49 -7.77
CA LYS A 332 21.52 14.60 -8.70
C LYS A 332 20.41 14.69 -9.73
N LEU A 333 19.71 15.82 -9.76
CA LEU A 333 18.61 16.05 -10.69
C LEU A 333 19.05 16.86 -11.90
N LYS A 334 18.42 16.57 -13.04
CA LYS A 334 18.52 17.36 -14.28
C LYS A 334 17.31 18.26 -14.50
N ASP A 335 16.16 17.88 -13.94
CA ASP A 335 14.93 18.67 -14.00
C ASP A 335 15.04 19.85 -13.04
N GLU A 336 15.10 21.06 -13.61
CA GLU A 336 15.21 22.32 -12.88
C GLU A 336 13.99 22.59 -11.99
N ALA A 337 12.79 22.23 -12.45
CA ALA A 337 11.55 22.50 -11.73
C ALA A 337 11.43 21.56 -10.52
N LEU A 338 11.74 20.27 -10.67
CA LEU A 338 11.77 19.33 -9.55
C LEU A 338 12.89 19.67 -8.56
N HIS A 339 14.09 20.03 -9.05
CA HIS A 339 15.20 20.48 -8.20
C HIS A 339 14.79 21.70 -7.36
N SER A 340 14.20 22.71 -8.00
CA SER A 340 13.71 23.91 -7.33
C SER A 340 12.64 23.60 -6.28
N LEU A 341 11.73 22.66 -6.57
CA LEU A 341 10.67 22.25 -5.67
C LEU A 341 11.21 21.54 -4.42
N ILE A 342 12.14 20.59 -4.58
CA ILE A 342 12.80 19.89 -3.46
C ILE A 342 13.62 20.90 -2.64
N LYS A 343 14.41 21.75 -3.31
CA LYS A 343 15.22 22.79 -2.66
C LYS A 343 14.33 23.75 -1.87
N TYR A 344 13.16 24.12 -2.40
CA TYR A 344 12.19 24.94 -1.68
C TYR A 344 11.69 24.27 -0.40
N VAL A 345 11.34 22.97 -0.41
CA VAL A 345 10.93 22.24 0.81
C VAL A 345 12.06 22.24 1.84
N CYS A 346 13.29 21.93 1.43
CA CYS A 346 14.46 21.95 2.31
C CYS A 346 14.68 23.35 2.93
N MET A 347 14.65 24.41 2.12
CA MET A 347 14.76 25.81 2.60
C MET A 347 13.69 26.13 3.65
N LYS A 348 12.43 25.80 3.38
CA LYS A 348 11.31 26.08 4.29
C LYS A 348 11.46 25.31 5.60
N SER A 349 11.93 24.07 5.55
CA SER A 349 12.20 23.27 6.74
C SER A 349 13.37 23.84 7.56
N LEU A 350 14.45 24.31 6.92
CA LEU A 350 15.59 24.94 7.59
C LEU A 350 15.18 26.24 8.29
N GLN A 351 14.38 27.07 7.63
CA GLN A 351 13.78 28.27 8.23
C GLN A 351 12.89 27.92 9.43
N HIS A 352 12.11 26.84 9.35
CA HIS A 352 11.26 26.38 10.44
C HIS A 352 12.10 25.93 11.65
N THR A 353 13.14 25.13 11.43
CA THR A 353 14.11 24.75 12.46
C THR A 353 14.71 25.98 13.13
N GLY A 354 15.23 26.95 12.36
CA GLY A 354 15.83 28.17 12.93
C GLY A 354 14.84 29.01 13.75
N ARG A 355 13.55 29.05 13.37
CA ARG A 355 12.50 29.71 14.17
C ARG A 355 12.27 29.01 15.50
N ILE A 356 12.24 27.67 15.51
CA ILE A 356 12.11 26.89 16.74
C ILE A 356 13.32 27.14 17.64
N GLU A 357 14.53 27.14 17.09
CA GLU A 357 15.77 27.40 17.83
C GLU A 357 15.74 28.77 18.51
N ASN A 358 15.40 29.82 17.77
CA ASN A 358 15.26 31.18 18.31
C ASN A 358 14.20 31.24 19.42
N LEU A 359 13.09 30.51 19.26
CA LEU A 359 12.05 30.42 20.29
C LEU A 359 12.60 29.73 21.55
N MET A 360 13.37 28.64 21.41
CA MET A 360 13.94 27.93 22.56
C MET A 360 14.94 28.81 23.30
N SER A 361 15.81 29.52 22.58
CA SER A 361 16.73 30.51 23.15
C SER A 361 15.99 31.60 23.92
N SER A 362 14.90 32.16 23.34
CA SER A 362 14.08 33.19 24.02
C SER A 362 13.38 32.69 25.30
N LYS A 363 13.12 31.38 25.39
CA LYS A 363 12.52 30.72 26.55
C LYS A 363 13.56 30.17 27.53
N GLY A 364 14.86 30.34 27.26
CA GLY A 364 15.93 29.76 28.07
C GLY A 364 15.96 28.23 28.08
N LYS A 365 15.42 27.58 27.04
CA LYS A 365 15.38 26.12 26.92
C LYS A 365 16.57 25.63 26.10
N HIS A 366 17.24 24.60 26.62
CA HIS A 366 18.37 23.97 25.93
C HIS A 366 17.89 22.89 24.96
N ILE A 367 18.43 22.88 23.75
CA ILE A 367 18.22 21.83 22.76
C ILE A 367 19.39 20.85 22.85
N VAL A 368 19.09 19.60 23.20
CA VAL A 368 20.09 18.55 23.37
C VAL A 368 20.37 17.87 22.03
N TRP A 369 21.64 17.70 21.71
CA TRP A 369 22.04 16.89 20.56
C TRP A 369 21.69 15.42 20.81
N HIS A 370 20.85 14.86 19.95
CA HIS A 370 20.48 13.44 19.95
C HIS A 370 21.17 12.70 18.80
N GLY A 371 21.26 13.35 17.64
CA GLY A 371 21.68 12.70 16.41
C GLY A 371 20.60 11.77 15.85
N ARG A 372 20.93 11.09 14.76
CA ARG A 372 20.06 10.14 14.07
C ARG A 372 20.90 9.11 13.33
N GLN A 373 20.48 7.84 13.37
CA GLN A 373 21.02 6.75 12.56
C GLN A 373 20.28 6.63 11.22
N ASP A 374 20.92 6.04 10.21
CA ASP A 374 20.32 5.92 8.88
C ASP A 374 19.04 5.06 8.88
N GLU A 375 18.94 4.07 9.77
CA GLU A 375 17.77 3.22 9.98
C GLU A 375 16.64 3.84 10.83
N ASP A 376 16.85 5.00 11.45
CA ASP A 376 15.85 5.59 12.35
C ASP A 376 14.62 6.03 11.57
N ALA A 377 13.45 5.58 12.03
CA ALA A 377 12.18 5.95 11.45
C ALA A 377 11.89 7.44 11.67
N PRO A 378 11.25 8.12 10.71
CA PRO A 378 10.78 9.50 10.88
C PRO A 378 9.81 9.62 12.07
N HIS A 379 9.87 10.75 12.76
CA HIS A 379 9.00 11.01 13.90
C HIS A 379 7.70 11.73 13.49
N TYR A 380 6.63 11.39 14.20
CA TYR A 380 5.32 12.03 14.08
C TYR A 380 4.85 12.49 15.45
N CYS A 381 4.11 13.58 15.49
CA CYS A 381 3.53 14.10 16.73
C CYS A 381 2.50 13.12 17.27
N PHE A 382 2.63 12.75 18.54
CA PHE A 382 1.71 11.87 19.25
C PHE A 382 0.26 12.38 19.28
N SER A 383 0.04 13.70 19.26
CA SER A 383 -1.29 14.29 19.33
C SER A 383 -1.96 14.53 17.98
N CYS A 384 -1.23 15.09 17.01
CA CYS A 384 -1.81 15.52 15.73
C CYS A 384 -1.28 14.74 14.51
N GLU A 385 -0.41 13.77 14.75
CA GLU A 385 0.18 12.88 13.72
C GLU A 385 0.94 13.58 12.58
N LEU A 386 1.25 14.87 12.73
CA LEU A 386 2.09 15.59 11.77
C LEU A 386 3.55 15.14 11.89
N GLU A 387 4.26 15.09 10.76
CA GLU A 387 5.70 14.85 10.73
C GLU A 387 6.42 15.90 11.60
N VAL A 388 7.35 15.44 12.45
CA VAL A 388 8.20 16.28 13.28
C VAL A 388 9.63 16.07 12.82
N PHE A 389 10.16 17.04 12.08
CA PHE A 389 11.49 16.99 11.51
C PHE A 389 12.50 17.76 12.36
N ASN A 390 13.65 17.13 12.64
CA ASN A 390 14.83 17.66 13.31
C ASN A 390 14.69 18.02 14.80
N ILE A 391 13.80 18.94 15.17
CA ILE A 391 13.62 19.36 16.57
C ILE A 391 12.43 18.64 17.20
N LEU A 392 12.71 17.74 18.14
CA LEU A 392 11.73 16.86 18.76
C LEU A 392 11.39 17.35 20.17
N PHE A 393 10.11 17.43 20.50
CA PHE A 393 9.65 17.72 21.86
C PHE A 393 9.21 16.42 22.52
N VAL A 394 10.05 15.86 23.37
CA VAL A 394 9.86 14.53 23.96
C VAL A 394 9.34 14.66 25.38
N ARG A 395 8.33 13.86 25.71
CA ARG A 395 7.80 13.73 27.07
C ARG A 395 7.44 12.28 27.35
N GLU A 396 7.55 11.87 28.61
CA GLU A 396 7.07 10.57 29.07
C GLU A 396 5.54 10.59 29.24
N VAL A 397 4.88 9.65 28.57
CA VAL A 397 3.44 9.35 28.70
C VAL A 397 3.33 7.84 28.93
N GLU A 398 2.71 7.43 30.04
CA GLU A 398 2.53 6.00 30.37
C GLU A 398 3.82 5.16 30.27
N LYS A 399 4.95 5.69 30.77
CA LYS A 399 6.29 5.06 30.70
C LYS A 399 6.89 4.92 29.31
N GLN A 400 6.31 5.57 28.30
CA GLN A 400 6.87 5.66 26.96
C GLN A 400 7.27 7.09 26.63
N HIS A 401 8.44 7.26 26.01
CA HIS A 401 8.88 8.54 25.49
C HIS A 401 8.20 8.77 24.14
N VAL A 402 7.33 9.78 24.06
CA VAL A 402 6.60 10.12 22.85
C VAL A 402 7.00 11.50 22.33
N VAL A 403 6.95 11.67 21.01
CA VAL A 403 7.36 12.91 20.33
C VAL A 403 6.14 13.81 20.10
N TYR A 404 6.31 15.11 20.32
CA TYR A 404 5.33 16.14 19.98
C TYR A 404 5.94 17.15 19.00
N CYS A 405 5.09 17.75 18.16
CA CYS A 405 5.45 18.97 17.45
C CYS A 405 5.46 20.17 18.41
N ILE A 406 6.10 21.26 18.01
CA ILE A 406 6.17 22.49 18.82
C ILE A 406 4.78 23.00 19.23
N ASP A 407 3.79 22.99 18.33
CA ASP A 407 2.46 23.54 18.61
C ASP A 407 1.72 22.73 19.67
N CYS A 408 1.78 21.40 19.59
CA CYS A 408 1.17 20.53 20.60
C CYS A 408 1.93 20.60 21.92
N ALA A 409 3.27 20.68 21.90
CA ALA A 409 4.07 20.85 23.11
C ALA A 409 3.72 22.15 23.84
N LEU A 410 3.59 23.27 23.12
CA LEU A 410 3.20 24.57 23.68
C LEU A 410 1.75 24.59 24.18
N LYS A 411 0.83 23.87 23.52
CA LYS A 411 -0.55 23.70 24.02
C LYS A 411 -0.59 22.93 25.34
N ILE A 412 0.26 21.92 25.49
CA ILE A 412 0.37 21.13 26.73
C ILE A 412 1.05 21.94 27.84
N SER A 413 2.14 22.64 27.52
CA SER A 413 2.86 23.50 28.46
C SER A 413 3.43 24.72 27.73
N PRO A 414 2.90 25.93 27.94
CA PRO A 414 3.41 27.16 27.31
C PRO A 414 4.87 27.48 27.64
N ILE A 415 5.35 26.99 28.79
CA ILE A 415 6.74 27.09 29.25
C ILE A 415 7.56 25.84 28.95
N LEU A 416 7.00 24.84 28.26
CA LEU A 416 7.62 23.56 27.92
C LEU A 416 8.19 22.85 29.15
N ASP A 417 7.45 22.88 30.26
CA ASP A 417 7.78 22.12 31.46
C ASP A 417 7.51 20.62 31.27
N GLY A 418 8.41 19.77 31.76
CA GLY A 418 8.37 18.32 31.55
C GLY A 418 8.71 17.85 30.13
N PHE A 419 9.23 18.73 29.25
CA PHE A 419 9.70 18.36 27.91
C PHE A 419 11.23 18.34 27.84
N VAL A 420 11.76 17.29 27.22
CA VAL A 420 13.14 17.21 26.73
C VAL A 420 13.13 17.59 25.25
N ILE A 421 14.01 18.50 24.85
CA ILE A 421 14.06 19.01 23.48
C ILE A 421 15.30 18.45 22.81
N LEU A 422 15.09 17.68 21.74
CA LEU A 422 16.16 16.97 21.03
C LEU A 422 16.37 17.54 19.64
N ARG A 423 17.61 17.44 19.14
CA ARG A 423 17.99 17.75 17.75
C ARG A 423 18.61 16.53 17.09
N GLU A 424 18.11 16.19 15.91
CA GLU A 424 18.61 15.07 15.09
C GLU A 424 19.70 15.48 14.09
N HIS A 425 19.58 16.69 13.52
CA HIS A 425 20.49 17.19 12.48
C HIS A 425 21.06 18.56 12.87
N LEU A 426 22.38 18.71 12.74
CA LEU A 426 23.05 19.99 12.98
C LEU A 426 22.68 20.99 11.89
N THR A 427 22.48 22.25 12.30
CA THR A 427 22.16 23.37 11.38
C THR A 427 23.22 23.51 10.28
N ASP A 428 24.50 23.38 10.63
CA ASP A 428 25.61 23.44 9.66
C ASP A 428 25.55 22.29 8.64
N SER A 429 25.18 21.09 9.08
CA SER A 429 25.05 19.91 8.21
C SER A 429 23.89 20.05 7.23
N LEU A 430 22.74 20.55 7.70
CA LEU A 430 21.60 20.85 6.84
C LEU A 430 21.92 21.98 5.85
N SER A 431 22.60 23.03 6.31
CA SER A 431 23.01 24.16 5.46
C SER A 431 23.98 23.70 4.37
N GLN A 432 25.00 22.92 4.73
CA GLN A 432 25.93 22.34 3.77
C GLN A 432 25.23 21.45 2.73
N THR A 433 24.27 20.62 3.16
CA THR A 433 23.49 19.77 2.24
C THR A 433 22.64 20.63 1.30
N TYR A 434 22.02 21.69 1.81
CA TYR A 434 21.22 22.63 1.03
C TYR A 434 22.05 23.39 -0.02
N ASP A 435 23.22 23.89 0.38
CA ASP A 435 24.11 24.65 -0.48
C ASP A 435 24.72 23.76 -1.56
N SER A 436 25.15 22.55 -1.21
CA SER A 436 25.71 21.57 -2.16
C SER A 436 24.68 20.93 -3.09
N TYR A 437 23.38 21.07 -2.80
CA TYR A 437 22.31 20.58 -3.67
C TYR A 437 22.14 21.50 -4.87
N GLU A 438 22.94 21.24 -5.89
CA GLU A 438 22.97 21.97 -7.17
C GLU A 438 22.38 21.13 -8.31
N LEU A 439 21.86 21.83 -9.33
CA LEU A 439 21.36 21.20 -10.54
C LEU A 439 22.52 20.55 -11.30
N GLN A 440 22.32 19.34 -11.82
CA GLN A 440 23.34 18.67 -12.61
C GLN A 440 23.56 19.41 -13.93
N SER A 441 24.72 20.07 -14.08
CA SER A 441 25.09 20.73 -15.34
C SER A 441 25.42 19.71 -16.44
N GLU A 442 25.10 20.04 -17.71
CA GLU A 442 25.41 19.20 -18.87
C GLU A 442 26.93 19.01 -19.10
N SER A 443 27.76 19.89 -18.52
CA SER A 443 29.22 19.91 -18.77
C SER A 443 29.96 18.65 -18.29
N ALA A 444 29.44 17.95 -17.28
CA ALA A 444 30.08 16.75 -16.73
C ALA A 444 30.04 15.54 -17.68
N VAL A 445 29.18 15.55 -18.70
CA VAL A 445 29.16 14.51 -19.74
C VAL A 445 30.25 14.78 -20.80
N SER A 446 30.56 16.06 -21.05
CA SER A 446 31.58 16.44 -22.02
C SER A 446 32.98 16.05 -21.57
N GLU A 447 33.32 16.10 -20.28
CA GLU A 447 34.65 15.68 -19.80
C GLU A 447 34.87 14.16 -19.94
N VAL A 448 33.84 13.36 -19.67
CA VAL A 448 33.91 11.91 -19.84
C VAL A 448 34.00 11.53 -21.32
N VAL A 449 33.19 12.16 -22.18
CA VAL A 449 33.23 11.94 -23.63
C VAL A 449 34.52 12.47 -24.25
N HIS A 450 35.04 13.63 -23.80
CA HIS A 450 36.30 14.18 -24.27
C HIS A 450 37.50 13.34 -23.82
N SER A 451 37.49 12.77 -22.61
CA SER A 451 38.55 11.85 -22.16
C SER A 451 38.57 10.53 -22.94
N LEU A 452 37.39 10.04 -23.35
CA LEU A 452 37.25 8.84 -24.18
C LEU A 452 37.64 9.09 -25.66
N LEU A 453 37.50 10.32 -26.14
CA LEU A 453 37.87 10.71 -27.52
C LEU A 453 39.34 11.13 -27.67
N THR A 454 40.07 11.41 -26.57
CA THR A 454 41.50 11.76 -26.62
C THR A 454 42.47 10.58 -26.50
N PHE A 455 41.99 9.34 -26.55
CA PHE A 455 42.87 8.17 -26.59
C PHE A 455 43.47 8.01 -28.01
N ASN A 456 44.57 8.72 -28.26
CA ASN A 456 45.33 8.64 -29.51
C ASN A 456 46.41 7.56 -29.36
N PRO A 457 46.32 6.39 -30.04
CA PRO A 457 47.37 5.39 -29.97
C PRO A 457 48.55 5.85 -30.83
N GLN A 458 49.69 6.10 -30.19
CA GLN A 458 50.96 6.32 -30.89
C GLN A 458 51.29 5.07 -31.74
N PRO A 459 51.67 5.21 -33.01
CA PRO A 459 52.05 4.06 -33.84
C PRO A 459 53.40 3.52 -33.40
N SER A 460 53.43 2.22 -33.07
CA SER A 460 54.64 1.47 -32.76
C SER A 460 55.52 1.29 -34.00
N THR A 461 56.77 1.71 -33.90
CA THR A 461 57.84 1.42 -34.87
C THR A 461 58.19 -0.07 -34.84
N PRO A 462 58.37 -0.74 -36.00
CA PRO A 462 58.73 -2.15 -36.02
C PRO A 462 60.22 -2.33 -35.73
N GLN A 463 60.56 -3.10 -34.70
CA GLN A 463 61.90 -3.64 -34.50
C GLN A 463 62.13 -4.82 -35.43
N ALA A 464 63.19 -4.73 -36.24
CA ALA A 464 63.71 -5.83 -37.03
C ALA A 464 64.34 -6.89 -36.11
N VAL A 465 64.06 -8.16 -36.39
CA VAL A 465 64.72 -9.32 -35.77
C VAL A 465 65.40 -10.11 -36.88
N HIS A 466 66.69 -10.37 -36.68
CA HIS A 466 67.53 -11.25 -37.48
C HIS A 466 67.11 -12.72 -37.36
#